data_AF-A0A068UH20-F1
#
_entry.id   AF-A0A068UH20-F1
#
_cell.length_a   1.000
_cell.length_b   1.000
_cell.length_c   1.000
_cell.angle_alpha   90.00
_cell.angle_beta   90.00
_cell.angle_gamma   90.00
#
_symmetry.space_group_name_H-M   'P 1'
#
loop_
_entity.id
_entity.type
_entity.pdbx_description
1 polymer ?
#
loop_
_entity_poly.entity_id
_entity_poly.type
_entity_poly.pdbx_seq_one_letter_code
_entity_poly.pdbx_strand_id
1 'polypeptide(L)'
;MYSDAVAQLKAEKLSSYWESRLLDPRRHPFRVAEDEGQNIYMEIIDEDDEELKNLKNELGEEVYKAVTTAWLEINEYNPRDRTPIMELWNYEQGRRATLKEGISFIFNHWKMAPKERSF
;
A
#
# COMPACT_ATOMS: atom_id res chain seq x y z
N MET A 1 -24.90 19.46 0.03
CA MET A 1 -23.48 19.61 0.39
C MET A 1 -23.27 18.72 1.61
N TYR A 2 -22.57 17.60 1.48
CA TYR A 2 -22.21 16.75 2.63
C TYR A 2 -21.27 17.56 3.53
N SER A 3 -21.41 17.51 4.86
CA SER A 3 -20.40 18.14 5.71
C SER A 3 -19.11 17.33 5.67
N ASP A 4 -17.97 18.02 5.80
CA ASP A 4 -16.65 17.39 5.75
C ASP A 4 -16.54 16.22 6.74
N ALA A 5 -17.14 16.35 7.93
CA ALA A 5 -17.18 15.29 8.93
C ALA A 5 -17.87 14.00 8.42
N VAL A 6 -18.96 14.12 7.65
CA VAL A 6 -19.65 12.95 7.11
C VAL A 6 -18.87 12.35 5.94
N ALA A 7 -18.19 13.17 5.13
CA ALA A 7 -17.30 12.68 4.09
C ALA A 7 -16.11 11.91 4.69
N GLN A 8 -15.50 12.45 5.74
CA GLN A 8 -14.39 11.82 6.47
C GLN A 8 -14.78 10.46 7.06
N LEU A 9 -15.91 10.39 7.77
CA LEU A 9 -16.40 9.12 8.34
C LEU A 9 -16.67 8.05 7.27
N LYS A 10 -17.18 8.46 6.10
CA LYS A 10 -17.39 7.55 4.99
C LYS A 10 -16.08 7.05 4.40
N ALA A 11 -15.11 7.94 4.22
CA ALA A 11 -13.77 7.59 3.75
C ALA A 11 -13.10 6.62 4.71
N GLU A 12 -13.09 6.91 6.02
CA GLU A 12 -12.52 6.03 7.05
C GLU A 12 -13.16 4.63 7.03
N LYS A 13 -14.50 4.56 7.02
CA LYS A 13 -15.22 3.29 6.98
C LYS A 13 -14.88 2.48 5.73
N LEU A 14 -14.78 3.15 4.58
CA LEU A 14 -14.43 2.52 3.31
C LEU A 14 -12.97 2.04 3.30
N SER A 15 -12.04 2.86 3.79
CA SER A 15 -10.62 2.49 3.91
C SER A 15 -10.44 1.26 4.81
N SER A 16 -11.07 1.24 5.99
CA SER A 16 -11.00 0.06 6.87
C SER A 16 -11.63 -1.18 6.25
N TYR A 17 -12.72 -1.02 5.48
CA TYR A 17 -13.33 -2.13 4.75
C TYR A 17 -12.34 -2.77 3.76
N TRP A 18 -11.72 -1.95 2.91
CA TRP A 18 -10.75 -2.44 1.93
C TRP A 18 -9.49 -2.98 2.58
N GLU A 19 -8.97 -2.34 3.62
CA GLU A 19 -7.83 -2.83 4.39
C GLU A 19 -8.08 -4.24 4.94
N SER A 20 -9.25 -4.50 5.52
CA SER A 20 -9.59 -5.84 6.01
C SER A 20 -9.62 -6.91 4.92
N ARG A 21 -10.04 -6.54 3.70
CA ARG A 21 -10.05 -7.42 2.52
C ARG A 21 -8.65 -7.64 1.96
N LEU A 22 -7.81 -6.61 1.98
CA LEU A 22 -6.42 -6.68 1.55
C LEU A 22 -5.66 -7.74 2.37
N LEU A 23 -5.91 -7.76 3.67
CA LEU A 23 -5.23 -8.62 4.64
C LEU A 23 -5.85 -10.02 4.79
N ASP A 24 -7.04 -10.29 4.23
CA ASP A 24 -7.68 -11.61 4.31
C ASP A 24 -6.96 -12.60 3.36
N PRO A 25 -6.29 -13.65 3.88
CA PRO A 25 -5.60 -14.64 3.04
C PRO A 25 -6.52 -15.44 2.12
N ARG A 26 -7.84 -15.48 2.40
CA ARG A 26 -8.83 -16.18 1.57
C ARG A 26 -9.19 -15.41 0.30
N ARG A 27 -8.88 -14.12 0.24
CA ARG A 27 -9.21 -13.23 -0.87
C ARG A 27 -8.11 -13.28 -1.93
N HIS A 28 -8.31 -13.95 -3.06
CA HIS A 28 -7.26 -14.07 -4.09
C HIS A 28 -7.74 -13.59 -5.47
N PRO A 29 -7.97 -12.27 -5.67
CA PRO A 29 -8.47 -11.70 -6.91
C PRO A 29 -7.34 -11.52 -7.94
N PHE A 30 -6.54 -12.57 -8.11
CA PHE A 30 -5.44 -12.59 -9.05
C PHE A 30 -5.63 -13.75 -10.01
N ARG A 31 -5.22 -13.54 -11.25
CA ARG A 31 -5.10 -14.57 -12.28
C ARG A 31 -3.67 -14.64 -12.76
N VAL A 32 -3.29 -15.79 -13.29
CA VAL A 32 -1.96 -15.98 -13.90
C VAL A 32 -1.99 -15.48 -15.33
N ALA A 33 -1.06 -14.58 -15.66
CA ALA A 33 -0.78 -14.17 -17.03
C ALA A 33 0.61 -14.67 -17.43
N GLU A 34 0.73 -15.07 -18.69
CA GLU A 34 2.00 -15.45 -19.31
C GLU A 34 2.58 -14.24 -20.04
N ASP A 35 3.85 -13.93 -19.77
CA ASP A 35 4.60 -12.96 -20.56
C ASP A 35 5.01 -13.63 -21.88
N GLU A 36 4.34 -13.24 -22.98
CA GLU A 36 4.54 -13.80 -24.32
C GLU A 36 6.01 -13.67 -24.74
N GLY A 37 6.74 -14.78 -24.65
CA GLY A 37 8.14 -14.90 -25.10
C GLY A 37 9.15 -15.29 -24.03
N GLN A 38 8.80 -15.25 -22.73
CA GLN A 38 9.74 -15.59 -21.65
C GLN A 38 9.34 -16.81 -20.80
N ASN A 39 8.16 -17.42 -21.00
CA ASN A 39 7.60 -18.45 -20.10
C ASN A 39 7.60 -17.99 -18.62
N ILE A 40 7.45 -16.68 -18.40
CA ILE A 40 7.33 -16.11 -17.06
C ILE A 40 5.85 -15.96 -16.75
N TYR A 41 5.43 -16.56 -15.64
CA TYR A 41 4.06 -16.46 -15.13
C TYR A 41 4.03 -15.39 -14.04
N MET A 42 3.20 -14.37 -14.24
CA MET A 42 3.00 -13.30 -13.26
C MET A 42 1.55 -13.31 -12.77
N GLU A 43 1.36 -13.06 -11.49
CA GLU A 43 0.02 -12.82 -10.94
C GLU A 43 -0.38 -11.38 -11.23
N ILE A 44 -1.45 -11.24 -12.01
CA ILE A 44 -2.08 -9.96 -12.31
C ILE A 44 -3.47 -9.91 -11.68
N ILE A 45 -3.99 -8.70 -11.48
CA ILE A 45 -5.36 -8.53 -10.98
C ILE A 45 -6.35 -9.20 -11.94
N ASP A 46 -7.30 -9.93 -11.37
CA ASP A 46 -8.43 -10.46 -12.12
C ASP A 46 -9.45 -9.33 -12.35
N GLU A 47 -9.47 -8.80 -13.57
CA GLU A 47 -10.44 -7.76 -13.97
C GLU A 47 -11.88 -8.26 -13.91
N ASP A 48 -12.09 -9.58 -13.86
CA ASP A 48 -13.41 -10.17 -13.72
C ASP A 48 -13.93 -10.28 -12.28
N ASP A 49 -13.12 -9.93 -11.26
CA ASP A 49 -13.55 -9.94 -9.86
C ASP A 49 -14.72 -8.97 -9.64
N GLU A 50 -15.87 -9.54 -9.25
CA GLU A 50 -17.13 -8.80 -9.07
C GLU A 50 -17.01 -7.66 -8.04
N GLU A 51 -16.18 -7.82 -7.00
CA GLU A 51 -16.04 -6.79 -5.98
C GLU A 51 -15.20 -5.61 -6.49
N LEU A 52 -14.14 -5.90 -7.24
CA LEU A 52 -13.33 -4.87 -7.90
C LEU A 52 -14.11 -4.13 -9.00
N LYS A 53 -14.97 -4.82 -9.75
CA LYS A 53 -15.90 -4.19 -10.70
C LYS A 53 -16.85 -3.24 -9.97
N ASN A 54 -17.45 -3.69 -8.86
CA ASN A 54 -18.34 -2.85 -8.07
C ASN A 54 -17.62 -1.65 -7.46
N LEU A 55 -16.41 -1.83 -6.93
CA LEU A 55 -15.55 -0.74 -6.45
C LEU A 55 -15.35 0.35 -7.51
N LYS A 56 -14.94 -0.06 -8.71
CA LYS A 56 -14.70 0.85 -9.83
C LYS A 56 -15.98 1.58 -10.28
N ASN A 57 -17.11 0.88 -10.30
CA ASN A 57 -18.40 1.46 -10.67
C ASN A 57 -18.92 2.47 -9.63
N GLU A 58 -18.76 2.18 -8.34
CA GLU A 58 -19.28 3.01 -7.26
C GLU A 58 -18.39 4.22 -6.93
N LEU A 59 -17.07 4.04 -7.00
CA LEU A 59 -16.09 5.00 -6.46
C LEU A 59 -15.07 5.49 -7.49
N GLY A 60 -15.10 4.94 -8.71
CA GLY A 60 -14.30 5.40 -9.84
C GLY A 60 -12.92 4.77 -9.92
N GLU A 61 -12.20 5.18 -10.97
CA GLU A 61 -10.93 4.60 -11.38
C GLU A 61 -9.79 4.83 -10.39
N GLU A 62 -9.75 5.99 -9.73
CA GLU A 62 -8.66 6.33 -8.80
C GLU A 62 -8.66 5.42 -7.57
N VAL A 63 -9.84 5.17 -6.99
CA VAL A 63 -9.97 4.28 -5.82
C VAL A 63 -9.68 2.83 -6.24
N TYR A 64 -10.19 2.40 -7.40
CA TYR A 64 -9.86 1.10 -7.96
C TYR A 64 -8.35 0.90 -8.10
N LYS A 65 -7.63 1.87 -8.70
CA LYS A 65 -6.17 1.82 -8.84
C LYS A 65 -5.46 1.76 -7.49
N ALA A 66 -5.86 2.59 -6.53
CA ALA A 66 -5.25 2.58 -5.21
C ALA A 66 -5.37 1.21 -4.51
N VAL A 67 -6.55 0.58 -4.55
CA VAL A 67 -6.79 -0.73 -3.94
C VAL A 67 -6.02 -1.84 -4.66
N THR A 68 -6.06 -1.85 -6.00
CA THR A 68 -5.38 -2.89 -6.80
C THR A 68 -3.87 -2.80 -6.72
N THR A 69 -3.30 -1.58 -6.70
CA THR A 69 -1.87 -1.36 -6.45
C THR A 69 -1.47 -1.89 -5.07
N ALA A 70 -2.22 -1.57 -4.01
CA ALA A 70 -1.93 -2.07 -2.67
C ALA A 70 -1.96 -3.61 -2.60
N TRP A 71 -2.90 -4.25 -3.29
CA TRP A 71 -2.96 -5.72 -3.36
C TRP A 71 -1.75 -6.33 -4.07
N LEU A 72 -1.31 -5.74 -5.20
CA LEU A 72 -0.12 -6.18 -5.93
C LEU A 72 1.14 -6.05 -5.07
N GLU A 73 1.32 -4.92 -4.38
CA GLU A 73 2.46 -4.69 -3.48
C GLU A 73 2.51 -5.70 -2.33
N ILE A 74 1.36 -5.99 -1.69
CA ILE A 74 1.28 -7.01 -0.63
C ILE A 74 1.64 -8.40 -1.18
N ASN A 75 1.16 -8.73 -2.37
CA ASN A 75 1.38 -10.03 -2.99
C ASN A 75 2.83 -10.22 -3.45
N GLU A 76 3.47 -9.17 -3.97
CA GLU A 76 4.89 -9.18 -4.34
C GLU A 76 5.80 -9.35 -3.10
N TYR A 77 5.47 -8.66 -2.00
CA TYR A 77 6.33 -8.63 -0.82
C TYR A 77 6.17 -9.87 0.07
N ASN A 78 4.92 -10.22 0.41
CA ASN A 78 4.63 -11.36 1.28
C ASN A 78 3.27 -12.00 0.93
N PRO A 79 3.22 -12.86 -0.11
CA PRO A 79 1.96 -13.46 -0.56
C PRO A 79 1.33 -14.39 0.49
N ARG A 80 2.12 -14.93 1.43
CA ARG A 80 1.65 -15.87 2.45
C ARG A 80 0.99 -15.19 3.64
N ASP A 81 1.70 -14.26 4.27
CA ASP A 81 1.22 -13.67 5.52
C ASP A 81 0.54 -12.33 5.29
N ARG A 82 0.63 -11.78 4.06
CA ARG A 82 0.00 -10.53 3.60
C ARG A 82 0.10 -9.36 4.57
N THR A 83 1.12 -9.39 5.41
CA THR A 83 1.32 -8.42 6.46
C THR A 83 2.11 -7.27 5.85
N PRO A 84 1.57 -6.04 5.83
CA PRO A 84 2.29 -4.90 5.32
C PRO A 84 3.54 -4.69 6.17
N ILE A 85 4.68 -4.62 5.51
CA ILE A 85 5.96 -4.36 6.16
C ILE A 85 6.24 -2.88 6.07
N MET A 86 6.47 -2.25 7.22
CA MET A 86 6.81 -0.84 7.26
C MET A 86 8.15 -0.59 6.57
N GLU A 87 8.14 0.26 5.55
CA GLU A 87 9.36 0.73 4.89
C GLU A 87 9.67 2.17 5.27
N LEU A 88 10.97 2.49 5.32
CA LEU A 88 11.40 3.87 5.46
C LEU A 88 11.16 4.57 4.12
N TRP A 89 10.35 5.64 4.10
CA TRP A 89 10.00 6.37 2.90
C TRP A 89 10.72 7.72 2.83
N ASN A 90 11.29 8.06 1.68
CA ASN A 90 11.81 9.40 1.43
C ASN A 90 10.70 10.24 0.76
N TYR A 91 9.99 11.04 1.55
CA TYR A 91 8.90 11.90 1.08
C TYR A 91 9.34 12.95 0.06
N GLU A 92 10.58 13.46 0.15
CA GLU A 92 11.10 14.44 -0.82
C GLU A 92 11.32 13.81 -2.20
N GLN A 93 11.71 12.54 -2.24
CA GLN A 93 12.00 11.80 -3.47
C GLN A 93 10.83 10.94 -3.97
N GLY A 94 9.76 10.82 -3.18
CA GLY A 94 8.59 10.01 -3.54
C GLY A 94 8.89 8.53 -3.74
N ARG A 95 9.88 7.97 -3.01
CA ARG A 95 10.28 6.56 -3.10
C ARG A 95 10.78 6.03 -1.76
N ARG A 96 10.95 4.70 -1.67
CA ARG A 96 11.63 4.05 -0.53
C ARG A 96 12.99 4.71 -0.28
N ALA A 97 13.23 5.04 0.99
CA ALA A 97 14.51 5.57 1.45
C ALA A 97 15.58 4.48 1.36
N THR A 98 16.75 4.87 0.87
CA THR A 98 17.96 4.05 0.87
C THR A 98 18.54 3.94 2.28
N LEU A 99 19.34 2.90 2.52
CA LEU A 99 20.08 2.73 3.77
C LEU A 99 20.94 3.97 4.09
N LYS A 100 21.57 4.57 3.08
CA LYS A 100 22.39 5.78 3.23
C LYS A 100 21.56 6.96 3.71
N GLU A 101 20.37 7.18 3.13
CA GLU A 101 19.44 8.24 3.55
C GLU A 101 19.00 8.02 5.00
N GLY A 102 18.61 6.79 5.36
CA GLY A 102 18.22 6.45 6.73
C GLY A 102 19.33 6.67 7.76
N ILE A 103 20.55 6.20 7.49
CA ILE A 103 21.71 6.40 8.38
C ILE A 103 22.01 7.90 8.53
N SER A 104 21.99 8.64 7.43
CA SER A 104 22.26 10.09 7.44
C SER A 104 21.22 10.84 8.28
N PHE A 105 19.94 10.46 8.16
CA PHE A 105 18.86 11.04 8.93
C PHE A 105 19.04 10.82 10.44
N ILE A 106 19.30 9.59 10.86
CA ILE A 106 19.55 9.24 12.27
C ILE A 106 20.76 9.99 12.81
N PHE A 107 21.86 10.00 12.06
CA PHE A 107 23.10 10.66 12.46
C PHE A 107 22.92 12.18 12.65
N ASN A 108 22.18 12.84 11.74
CA ASN A 108 21.91 14.27 11.85
C ASN A 108 20.98 14.58 13.03
N HIS A 109 19.96 13.77 13.28
CA HIS A 109 19.10 13.90 14.45
C HIS A 109 19.89 13.76 15.76
N TRP A 110 20.80 12.79 15.82
CA TRP A 110 21.63 12.58 17.00
C TRP A 110 22.56 13.77 17.28
N LYS A 111 23.13 14.40 16.24
CA LYS A 111 23.94 15.62 16.40
C LYS A 111 23.14 16.82 16.91
N MET A 112 21.85 16.88 16.56
CA MET A 112 20.96 17.98 16.96
C MET A 112 20.30 17.74 18.33
N ALA A 113 20.39 16.52 18.86
CA ALA A 113 19.86 16.21 20.18
C ALA A 113 20.59 17.04 21.27
N PRO A 114 19.86 17.60 22.25
CA PRO A 114 20.48 18.29 23.38
C PRO A 114 21.45 17.34 24.08
N LYS A 115 22.71 17.75 24.24
CA LYS A 115 23.64 16.99 25.08
C LYS A 115 23.12 17.06 26.52
N GLU A 116 22.82 15.91 27.12
CA GLU A 116 22.65 15.85 28.58
C GLU A 116 23.88 16.50 29.22
N ARG A 117 23.65 17.52 30.04
CA ARG A 117 24.69 18.07 30.89
C ARG A 117 24.90 17.06 32.02
N SER A 118 25.93 16.23 31.90
CA SER A 118 26.46 15.50 33.04
C SER A 118 26.91 16.51 34.08
N PHE A 119 26.29 16.43 35.26
CA PHE A 119 26.70 17.15 36.47
C PHE A 119 27.93 16.51 37.10
#